data_AF-A0NEP6-F1
#
_entry.id   AF-A0NEP6-F1
#
_cell.length_a   1.000
_cell.length_b   1.000
_cell.length_c   1.000
_cell.angle_alpha   90.00
_cell.angle_beta   90.00
_cell.angle_gamma   90.00
#
_symmetry.space_group_name_H-M   'P 1'
#
loop_
_entity.id
_entity.type
_entity.pdbx_description
1 polymer ?
#
loop_
_entity_poly.entity_id
_entity_poly.type
_entity_poly.pdbx_seq_one_letter_code
_entity_poly.pdbx_strand_id
1 'polypeptide(L)' 'MIKLLDRVLSFINYWWFRYLMITELYMVESWERVTIHVFLFAIFLAQWYFNCKVILPFTGNLLGIQPVDQHIASTLPRS' A
#
# COMPACT_ATOMS: atom_id res chain seq x y z
N MET A 1 41.78 18.45 25.30
CA MET A 1 40.30 18.43 25.35
C MET A 1 39.69 17.82 24.09
N ILE A 2 40.03 18.33 22.89
CA ILE A 2 39.57 17.80 21.58
C ILE A 2 39.87 16.30 21.39
N LYS A 3 41.08 15.84 21.75
CA LYS A 3 41.48 14.41 21.62
C LYS A 3 40.63 13.40 22.42
N LEU A 4 40.07 13.82 23.56
CA LEU A 4 39.20 12.96 24.38
C LEU A 4 37.80 12.90 23.77
N LEU A 5 37.32 14.03 23.27
CA LEU A 5 36.07 14.14 22.52
C LEU A 5 36.10 13.26 21.26
N ASP A 6 37.17 13.32 20.46
CA ASP A 6 37.31 12.49 19.25
C ASP A 6 37.30 10.99 19.55
N ARG A 7 37.89 10.59 20.68
CA ARG A 7 37.93 9.18 21.12
C ARG A 7 36.58 8.70 21.63
N VAL A 8 35.81 9.57 22.29
CA VAL A 8 34.43 9.26 22.70
C VAL A 8 33.51 9.24 21.49
N LEU A 9 33.68 10.18 20.55
CA LEU A 9 32.87 10.26 19.34
C LEU A 9 33.10 9.04 18.42
N SER A 10 34.34 8.58 18.28
CA SER A 10 34.64 7.37 17.50
C SER A 10 34.07 6.11 18.16
N PHE A 11 34.05 6.05 19.49
CA PHE A 11 33.43 4.96 20.23
C PHE A 11 31.90 4.94 20.05
N ILE A 12 31.27 6.11 20.15
CA ILE A 12 29.83 6.27 19.92
C ILE A 12 29.48 5.92 18.47
N ASN A 13 30.25 6.41 17.48
CA ASN A 13 30.01 6.11 16.07
C ASN A 13 30.15 4.61 15.75
N TYR A 14 31.14 3.94 16.34
CA TYR A 14 31.31 2.50 16.15
C TYR A 14 30.11 1.71 16.67
N TRP A 15 29.66 2.02 17.88
CA TRP A 15 28.48 1.38 18.46
C TRP A 15 27.20 1.73 17.70
N TRP A 16 27.04 3.00 17.32
CA TRP A 16 25.90 3.49 16.56
C TRP A 16 25.79 2.80 15.19
N PHE A 17 26.88 2.70 14.44
CA PHE A 17 26.91 2.00 13.15
C PHE A 17 26.53 0.52 13.28
N ARG A 18 27.03 -0.17 14.32
CA ARG A 18 26.68 -1.55 14.60
C ARG A 18 25.19 -1.72 14.89
N TYR A 19 24.60 -0.82 15.67
CA TYR A 19 23.16 -0.82 15.91
C TYR A 19 22.36 -0.55 14.64
N LEU A 20 22.79 0.43 13.82
CA LEU A 20 22.13 0.81 12.58
C LEU A 20 22.07 -0.35 11.58
N MET A 21 23.20 -1.05 11.40
CA MET A 21 23.30 -2.23 10.55
C MET A 21 22.39 -3.37 11.03
N ILE A 22 22.30 -3.59 12.35
CA ILE A 22 21.40 -4.61 12.92
C ILE A 22 19.93 -4.22 12.71
N THR A 23 19.58 -2.95 12.90
CA THR A 23 18.19 -2.48 12.70
C THR A 23 17.77 -2.53 11.23
N GLU A 24 18.65 -2.20 10.28
CA GLU A 24 18.33 -2.36 8.86
C GLU A 24 18.16 -3.83 8.49
N LEU A 25 19.09 -4.69 8.88
CA LEU A 25 19.03 -6.10 8.49
C LEU A 25 17.88 -6.87 9.18
N TYR A 26 17.65 -6.64 10.48
CA TYR A 26 16.64 -7.42 11.23
C TYR A 26 15.23 -6.82 11.16
N MET A 27 15.12 -5.49 11.28
CA MET A 27 13.82 -4.84 11.42
C MET A 27 13.33 -4.30 10.07
N VAL A 28 14.18 -3.63 9.29
CA VAL A 28 13.76 -3.05 8.00
C VAL A 28 13.46 -4.15 7.00
N GLU A 29 14.32 -5.17 6.84
CA GLU A 29 14.13 -6.15 5.77
C GLU A 29 12.84 -7.01 5.92
N SER A 30 12.51 -7.40 7.16
CA SER A 30 11.25 -8.13 7.43
C SER A 30 10.03 -7.21 7.34
N TRP A 31 10.16 -5.97 7.76
CA TRP A 31 9.08 -4.98 7.70
C TRP A 31 8.81 -4.52 6.25
N GLU A 32 9.85 -4.33 5.44
CA GLU A 32 9.78 -3.94 4.04
C GLU A 32 8.95 -4.96 3.23
N ARG A 33 9.22 -6.26 3.41
CA ARG A 33 8.43 -7.31 2.76
C ARG A 33 6.95 -7.24 3.11
N VAL A 34 6.61 -6.98 4.38
CA VAL A 34 5.21 -6.84 4.82
C VAL A 34 4.58 -5.58 4.24
N THR A 35 5.28 -4.44 4.29
CA THR A 35 4.77 -3.16 3.80
C THR A 35 4.52 -3.20 2.29
N ILE A 36 5.38 -3.86 1.50
CA ILE A 36 5.17 -4.04 0.06
C ILE A 36 3.90 -4.86 -0.20
N HIS A 37 3.67 -5.96 0.53
CA HIS A 37 2.47 -6.76 0.34
C HIS A 37 1.20 -6.00 0.71
N VAL A 38 1.20 -5.27 1.84
CA VAL A 38 0.06 -4.44 2.26
C VAL A 38 -0.20 -3.32 1.25
N PHE A 39 0.87 -2.67 0.76
CA PHE A 39 0.77 -1.59 -0.23
C PHE A 39 0.23 -2.09 -1.58
N LEU A 40 0.75 -3.20 -2.09
CA LEU A 40 0.25 -3.83 -3.33
C LEU A 40 -1.19 -4.29 -3.17
N PHE A 41 -1.56 -4.84 -2.02
CA PHE A 41 -2.94 -5.23 -1.74
C PHE A 41 -3.88 -4.02 -1.69
N ALA A 42 -3.46 -2.92 -1.07
CA ALA A 42 -4.23 -1.67 -1.04
C ALA A 42 -4.43 -1.09 -2.45
N ILE A 43 -3.38 -1.07 -3.28
CA ILE A 43 -3.49 -0.64 -4.69
C ILE A 43 -4.44 -1.56 -5.45
N PHE A 44 -4.34 -2.88 -5.27
CA PHE A 44 -5.22 -3.83 -5.93
C PHE A 44 -6.69 -3.60 -5.56
N LEU A 45 -6.99 -3.37 -4.29
CA LEU A 45 -8.35 -3.03 -3.84
C LEU A 45 -8.85 -1.70 -4.41
N ALA A 46 -7.99 -0.68 -4.46
CA ALA A 46 -8.33 0.61 -5.07
C ALA A 46 -8.63 0.46 -6.58
N GLN A 47 -7.79 -0.31 -7.29
CA GLN A 47 -7.97 -0.63 -8.71
C GLN A 47 -9.26 -1.42 -8.95
N TRP A 48 -9.56 -2.39 -8.08
CA TRP A 48 -10.80 -3.17 -8.11
C TRP A 48 -12.03 -2.27 -7.93
N TYR A 49 -12.02 -1.42 -6.90
CA TYR A 49 -13.10 -0.47 -6.64
C TYR A 49 -13.32 0.47 -7.83
N PHE A 50 -12.24 0.99 -8.41
CA PHE A 50 -12.30 1.85 -9.59
C PHE A 50 -12.90 1.11 -10.81
N ASN A 51 -12.51 -0.14 -11.04
CA ASN A 51 -13.07 -0.94 -12.14
C ASN A 51 -14.57 -1.16 -11.97
N CYS A 52 -15.01 -1.55 -10.77
CA CYS A 52 -16.42 -1.82 -10.49
C CYS A 52 -17.29 -0.56 -10.53
N LYS A 53 -16.81 0.56 -10.00
CA LYS A 53 -17.62 1.78 -9.83
C LYS A 53 -17.52 2.76 -10.98
N VAL A 54 -16.41 2.77 -11.72
CA VAL A 54 -16.18 3.76 -12.78
C VAL A 54 -16.17 3.09 -14.14
N ILE A 55 -15.33 2.08 -14.35
CA ILE A 55 -15.15 1.50 -15.69
C ILE A 55 -16.41 0.74 -16.13
N LEU A 56 -16.93 -0.17 -15.31
CA LEU A 56 -18.12 -0.98 -15.64
C LEU A 56 -19.37 -0.15 -16.03
N PRO A 57 -19.81 0.86 -15.26
CA PRO A 57 -20.96 1.68 -15.67
C PRO A 57 -20.63 2.59 -16.86
N PHE A 58 -19.39 3.07 -16.98
CA PHE A 58 -18.97 3.88 -18.12
C PHE A 58 -18.99 3.09 -19.43
N THR A 59 -18.42 1.87 -19.43
CA THR A 59 -18.43 0.99 -20.60
C THR A 59 -19.84 0.44 -20.89
N GLY A 60 -20.63 0.15 -19.85
CA GLY A 60 -22.04 -0.21 -19.99
C GLY A 60 -22.86 0.87 -20.69
N ASN A 61 -22.69 2.14 -20.30
CA ASN A 61 -23.34 3.28 -20.97
C ASN A 61 -22.85 3.47 -22.41
N LEU A 62 -21.55 3.25 -22.68
CA LEU A 62 -20.98 3.41 -24.01
C LEU A 62 -21.41 2.29 -24.98
N LEU A 63 -21.53 1.05 -24.49
CA LEU A 63 -21.88 -0.13 -25.28
C LEU A 63 -23.39 -0.44 -25.26
N GLY A 64 -24.19 0.32 -24.50
CA GLY A 64 -25.63 0.09 -24.34
C GLY A 64 -26.00 -1.15 -23.52
N ILE A 65 -25.05 -1.68 -22.73
CA ILE A 65 -25.27 -2.85 -21.86
C ILE A 65 -25.72 -2.33 -20.49
N GLN A 66 -27.00 -2.50 -20.18
CA GLN A 66 -27.53 -2.13 -18.86
C GLN A 66 -27.03 -3.07 -17.76
N PRO A 67 -26.67 -2.54 -16.57
CA PRO A 67 -26.35 -3.37 -15.43
C PRO A 67 -27.57 -4.21 -15.02
N VAL A 68 -27.34 -5.48 -14.69
CA VAL A 68 -28.39 -6.45 -14.30
C VAL A 68 -29.28 -5.90 -13.19
N ASP A 69 -28.72 -5.16 -12.22
CA ASP A 69 -29.48 -4.54 -11.14
C ASP A 69 -30.55 -3.55 -11.63
N GLN A 70 -30.25 -2.77 -12.67
CA GLN A 70 -31.22 -1.84 -13.25
C GLN A 70 -32.29 -2.55 -14.07
N HIS A 71 -31.94 -3.67 -14.71
CA HIS A 71 -32.87 -4.50 -15.47
C HIS A 71 -33.84 -5.26 -14.55
N ILE A 72 -33.39 -5.69 -13.38
CA ILE A 72 -34.25 -6.31 -12.36
C ILE A 72 -35.18 -5.26 -11.73
N ALA A 73 -34.67 -4.06 -11.46
CA ALA A 73 -35.47 -2.97 -10.91
C ALA A 73 -36.54 -2.43 -11.88
N SER A 74 -36.32 -2.52 -13.20
CA SER A 74 -37.30 -2.13 -14.22
C SER A 74 -38.35 -3.20 -14.52
N THR A 75 -38.08 -4.47 -14.20
CA THR A 75 -38.97 -5.62 -14.46
C THR A 75 -39.81 -6.03 -13.25
N LEU A 76 -39.44 -5.59 -12.04
CA LEU A 76 -40.27 -5.78 -10.84
C LEU A 76 -41.50 -4.86 -10.88
N PRO A 77 -42.74 -5.40 -10.75
CA PRO A 77 -43.93 -4.57 -10.62
C PRO A 77 -43.83 -3.77 -9.32
N ARG A 78 -43.88 -2.43 -9.42
CA ARG A 78 -44.01 -1.56 -8.26
C ARG A 78 -45.40 -1.78 -7.66
N SER A 79 -45.47 -2.53 -6.58
CA SER A 79 -46.66 -2.64 -5.70
C SER A 79 -46.83 -1.39 -4.86
#